data_AF-A0A257RW53-F1
#
_entry.id   AF-A0A257RW53-F1
#
_cell.length_a   1.000
_cell.length_b   1.000
_cell.length_c   1.000
_cell.angle_alpha   90.00
_cell.angle_beta   90.00
_cell.angle_gamma   90.00
#
_symmetry.space_group_name_H-M   'P 1'
#
loop_
_entity.id
_entity.type
_entity.pdbx_description
1 polymer ?
#
loop_
_entity_poly.entity_id
_entity_poly.type
_entity_poly.pdbx_seq_one_letter_code
_entity_poly.pdbx_strand_id
1 'polypeptide(L)'
;MQLLSVNLSPSLSDLPGGGALQQLANGIAAWALVGALVALVLGAGLWALGSHTQNMHQSAQGRRAVLTSLVAAILIGAAPTLINFFFSTGLKVH
;
A
#
# COMPACT_ATOMS: atom_id res chain seq x y z
N MET A 1 -8.34 -44.00 -8.84
CA MET A 1 -7.05 -43.28 -8.96
C MET A 1 -7.12 -42.08 -8.04
N GLN A 2 -6.45 -42.10 -6.89
CA GLN A 2 -6.35 -40.94 -6.00
C GLN A 2 -5.28 -40.01 -6.57
N LEU A 3 -5.70 -38.91 -7.19
CA LEU A 3 -4.78 -37.84 -7.59
C LEU A 3 -4.18 -37.26 -6.30
N LEU A 4 -2.85 -37.20 -6.22
CA LEU A 4 -2.15 -36.52 -5.12
C LEU A 4 -2.68 -35.09 -5.03
N SER A 5 -3.33 -34.75 -3.93
CA SER A 5 -3.69 -33.36 -3.62
C SER A 5 -2.41 -32.58 -3.35
N VAL A 6 -1.88 -31.92 -4.38
CA VAL A 6 -0.74 -31.00 -4.23
C VAL A 6 -1.25 -29.77 -3.49
N ASN A 7 -0.91 -29.67 -2.21
CA ASN A 7 -1.30 -28.56 -1.36
C ASN A 7 -0.13 -27.58 -1.22
N LEU A 8 -0.36 -26.30 -1.48
CA LEU A 8 0.65 -25.24 -1.43
C LEU A 8 0.35 -24.31 -0.25
N SER A 9 1.14 -24.39 0.81
CA SER A 9 1.02 -23.56 2.03
C SER A 9 2.31 -22.77 2.25
N PRO A 10 2.47 -21.58 1.64
CA PRO A 10 3.69 -20.79 1.77
C PRO A 10 3.86 -20.25 3.20
N SER A 11 5.01 -20.51 3.81
CA SER A 11 5.43 -19.92 5.09
C SER A 11 6.87 -19.41 5.00
N LEU A 12 7.10 -18.21 5.55
CA LEU A 12 8.44 -17.59 5.62
C LEU A 12 9.33 -18.26 6.67
N SER A 13 8.77 -19.11 7.54
CA SER A 13 9.53 -19.90 8.51
C SER A 13 10.15 -21.15 7.88
N ASP A 14 9.71 -21.52 6.69
CA ASP A 14 10.13 -22.76 6.02
C ASP A 14 11.50 -22.58 5.33
N LEU A 15 11.94 -21.34 5.13
CA LEU A 15 13.27 -20.99 4.61
C LEU A 15 14.09 -20.20 5.64
N PRO A 16 15.34 -20.62 5.93
CA PRO A 16 16.25 -19.81 6.74
C PRO A 16 16.49 -18.46 6.05
N GLY A 17 16.10 -17.37 6.72
CA GLY A 17 16.19 -15.99 6.20
C GLY A 17 14.86 -15.34 5.80
N GLY A 18 13.73 -16.06 5.82
CA GLY A 18 12.42 -15.47 5.49
C GLY A 18 12.02 -14.31 6.41
N GLY A 19 12.41 -14.36 7.69
CA GLY A 19 12.21 -13.25 8.63
C GLY A 19 12.95 -11.96 8.25
N ALA A 20 14.14 -12.06 7.66
CA ALA A 20 14.90 -10.89 7.20
C ALA A 20 14.23 -10.22 5.98
N LEU A 21 13.71 -11.03 5.05
CA LEU A 21 12.93 -10.54 3.91
C LEU A 21 11.65 -9.84 4.37
N GLN A 22 10.95 -10.41 5.36
CA GLN A 22 9.78 -9.76 5.95
C GLN A 22 10.12 -8.43 6.61
N GLN A 23 11.22 -8.36 7.36
CA GLN A 23 11.66 -7.12 7.98
C GLN A 23 12.02 -6.04 6.96
N LEU A 24 12.71 -6.42 5.87
CA LEU A 24 13.00 -5.50 4.77
C LEU A 24 11.71 -4.98 4.11
N ALA A 25 10.77 -5.88 3.81
CA ALA A 25 9.48 -5.49 3.23
C ALA A 25 8.69 -4.55 4.15
N ASN A 26 8.64 -4.85 5.45
CA ASN A 26 8.01 -4.00 6.46
C ASN A 26 8.68 -2.62 6.54
N GLY A 27 10.01 -2.57 6.49
CA GLY A 27 10.78 -1.33 6.49
C GLY A 27 10.48 -0.46 5.26
N ILE A 28 10.42 -1.07 4.07
CA ILE A 28 10.07 -0.37 2.82
C ILE A 28 8.63 0.16 2.90
N ALA A 29 7.68 -0.65 3.39
CA ALA A 29 6.30 -0.22 3.57
C ALA A 29 6.17 0.97 4.54
N ALA A 30 6.94 0.96 5.63
CA ALA A 30 6.98 2.07 6.58
C ALA A 30 7.47 3.37 5.91
N TRP A 31 8.57 3.29 5.14
CA TRP A 31 9.07 4.45 4.38
C TRP A 31 8.06 4.96 3.35
N ALA A 32 7.35 4.06 2.67
CA ALA A 32 6.31 4.44 1.71
C ALA A 32 5.15 5.18 2.40
N LEU A 33 4.71 4.73 3.58
CA LEU A 33 3.69 5.41 4.38
C LEU A 33 4.16 6.79 4.86
N VAL A 34 5.41 6.92 5.30
CA VAL A 34 5.98 8.22 5.67
C VAL A 34 6.01 9.16 4.46
N GLY A 35 6.40 8.68 3.29
CA GLY A 35 6.35 9.47 2.05
C GLY A 35 4.93 9.93 1.70
N ALA A 36 3.94 9.04 1.81
CA ALA A 36 2.54 9.37 1.58
C ALA A 36 2.03 10.45 2.56
N LEU A 37 2.42 10.35 3.85
CA LEU A 37 2.10 11.35 4.88
C LEU A 37 2.71 12.71 4.55
N VAL A 38 3.99 12.77 4.17
CA VAL A 38 4.65 14.03 3.80
C VAL A 38 3.94 14.67 2.61
N ALA A 39 3.65 13.90 1.56
CA ALA A 39 2.93 14.40 0.40
C ALA A 39 1.51 14.89 0.75
N LEU A 40 0.83 14.22 1.69
CA LEU A 40 -0.49 14.64 2.17
C LEU A 40 -0.42 15.99 2.90
N VAL A 41 0.56 16.17 3.78
CA VAL A 41 0.75 17.41 4.54
C VAL A 41 1.10 18.57 3.61
N LEU A 42 2.00 18.36 2.64
CA LEU A 42 2.35 19.37 1.64
C LEU A 42 1.16 19.73 0.75
N GLY A 43 0.42 18.74 0.27
CA GLY A 43 -0.80 18.94 -0.52
C GLY A 43 -1.88 19.70 0.26
N ALA A 44 -2.08 19.38 1.53
CA ALA A 44 -3.03 20.06 2.41
C ALA A 44 -2.64 21.52 2.65
N GLY A 45 -1.34 21.80 2.86
CA GLY A 45 -0.83 23.16 2.99
C GLY A 45 -1.06 24.00 1.72
N LEU A 46 -0.72 23.45 0.54
CA LEU A 46 -0.96 24.12 -0.74
C LEU A 46 -2.45 24.35 -0.99
N TRP A 47 -3.30 23.38 -0.64
CA TRP A 47 -4.75 23.53 -0.76
C TRP A 47 -5.28 24.64 0.14
N ALA A 48 -4.87 24.67 1.41
CA ALA A 48 -5.29 25.69 2.37
C ALA A 48 -4.88 27.10 1.91
N LEU A 49 -3.63 27.28 1.49
CA LEU A 49 -3.11 28.57 1.00
C LEU A 49 -3.80 29.01 -0.31
N GLY A 50 -3.96 28.09 -1.27
CA GLY A 50 -4.65 28.37 -2.52
C GLY A 50 -6.14 28.70 -2.31
N SER A 51 -6.78 28.08 -1.32
CA SER A 51 -8.17 28.36 -0.95
C SER A 51 -8.33 29.74 -0.32
N HIS A 52 -7.36 30.18 0.49
CA HIS A 52 -7.42 31.48 1.15
C HIS A 52 -7.13 32.65 0.20
N THR A 53 -6.25 32.44 -0.78
CA THR A 53 -5.85 33.46 -1.76
C THR A 53 -6.76 33.54 -3.00
N GLN A 54 -7.87 32.79 -3.03
CA GLN A 54 -8.73 32.61 -4.21
C GLN A 54 -7.98 32.21 -5.49
N ASN A 55 -6.84 31.53 -5.36
CA ASN A 55 -6.07 31.05 -6.48
C ASN A 55 -6.48 29.61 -6.84
N MET A 56 -7.40 29.49 -7.81
CA MET A 56 -8.00 28.22 -8.22
C MET A 56 -6.96 27.18 -8.66
N HIS A 57 -5.86 27.61 -9.29
CA HIS A 57 -4.81 26.69 -9.77
C HIS A 57 -4.10 26.00 -8.60
N GLN A 58 -3.71 26.76 -7.58
CA GLN A 58 -3.01 26.21 -6.41
C GLN A 58 -3.93 25.35 -5.53
N SER A 59 -5.18 25.80 -5.34
CA SER A 59 -6.19 25.04 -4.59
C SER A 59 -6.55 23.71 -5.27
N ALA A 60 -6.63 23.68 -6.60
CA ALA A 60 -6.90 22.45 -7.35
C ALA A 60 -5.73 21.46 -7.29
N GLN A 61 -4.48 21.94 -7.39
CA GLN A 61 -3.29 21.11 -7.28
C GLN A 61 -3.15 20.51 -5.87
N GLY A 62 -3.35 21.30 -4.82
CA GLY A 62 -3.31 20.82 -3.44
C GLY A 62 -4.35 19.73 -3.16
N ARG A 63 -5.60 19.91 -3.61
CA ARG A 63 -6.65 18.87 -3.47
C ARG A 63 -6.26 17.56 -4.15
N ARG A 64 -5.75 17.63 -5.37
CA ARG A 64 -5.30 16.44 -6.11
C ARG A 64 -4.18 15.72 -5.35
N ALA A 65 -3.20 16.47 -4.84
CA ALA A 65 -2.10 15.90 -4.05
C ALA A 65 -2.61 15.18 -2.79
N VAL A 66 -3.53 15.80 -2.04
CA VAL A 66 -4.14 15.16 -0.85
C VAL A 66 -4.86 13.86 -1.24
N LEU A 67 -5.66 13.88 -2.29
CA LEU A 67 -6.39 12.70 -2.75
C LEU A 67 -5.45 11.57 -3.18
N THR A 68 -4.41 11.87 -3.96
CA THR A 68 -3.45 10.86 -4.40
C THR A 68 -2.68 10.26 -3.23
N SER A 69 -2.33 11.07 -2.21
CA SER A 69 -1.67 10.58 -1.01
C SER A 69 -2.55 9.67 -0.16
N LEU A 70 -3.84 10.00 -0.03
CA LEU A 70 -4.80 9.15 0.67
C LEU A 70 -4.97 7.79 -0.03
N VAL A 71 -5.13 7.81 -1.36
CA VAL A 71 -5.23 6.58 -2.16
C VAL A 71 -3.95 5.75 -2.01
N ALA A 72 -2.77 6.37 -2.08
CA ALA A 72 -1.50 5.67 -1.90
C ALA A 72 -1.41 5.03 -0.51
N ALA A 73 -1.78 5.74 0.56
CA ALA A 73 -1.76 5.20 1.92
C ALA A 73 -2.70 3.99 2.08
N ILE A 74 -3.92 4.07 1.53
CA ILE A 74 -4.88 2.96 1.54
C ILE A 74 -4.31 1.76 0.78
N LEU A 75 -3.73 1.97 -0.41
CA LEU A 75 -3.15 0.89 -1.21
C LEU A 75 -1.97 0.21 -0.50
N ILE A 76 -1.08 0.98 0.12
CA ILE A 76 0.07 0.43 0.87
C ILE A 76 -0.43 -0.39 2.06
N GLY A 77 -1.39 0.13 2.83
CA GLY A 77 -1.97 -0.58 3.98
C GLY A 77 -2.77 -1.83 3.58
N ALA A 78 -3.47 -1.80 2.45
CA ALA A 78 -4.29 -2.90 1.97
C ALA A 78 -3.49 -3.99 1.23
N ALA A 79 -2.24 -3.71 0.83
CA ALA A 79 -1.44 -4.61 0.00
C ALA A 79 -1.32 -6.05 0.56
N PRO A 80 -1.04 -6.29 1.87
CA PRO A 80 -0.94 -7.65 2.39
C PRO A 80 -2.26 -8.42 2.29
N THR A 81 -3.37 -7.76 2.62
CA THR A 81 -4.72 -8.35 2.54
C THR A 81 -5.10 -8.69 1.10
N LEU A 82 -4.80 -7.80 0.15
CA LEU A 82 -5.03 -8.04 -1.28
C LEU A 82 -4.24 -9.24 -1.78
N ILE A 83 -2.94 -9.30 -1.50
CA ILE A 83 -2.08 -10.43 -1.91
C ILE A 83 -2.62 -11.75 -1.34
N ASN A 84 -2.95 -11.76 -0.04
CA ASN A 84 -3.51 -12.95 0.62
C ASN A 84 -4.87 -13.36 0.03
N PHE A 85 -5.73 -12.39 -0.30
CA PHE A 85 -7.02 -12.65 -0.93
C PHE A 85 -6.87 -13.30 -2.31
N PHE A 86 -6.04 -12.72 -3.18
CA PHE A 86 -5.83 -13.26 -4.53
C PHE A 86 -5.14 -14.62 -4.49
N PHE A 87 -4.18 -14.82 -3.58
CA PHE A 87 -3.53 -16.11 -3.39
C PHE A 87 -4.54 -17.18 -2.94
N SER A 88 -5.35 -16.89 -1.91
CA SER A 88 -6.38 -17.82 -1.42
C SER A 88 -7.44 -18.13 -2.49
N THR A 89 -7.83 -17.12 -3.28
CA THR A 89 -8.80 -17.30 -4.35
C THR A 89 -8.24 -18.16 -5.48
N GLY A 90 -6.98 -17.95 -5.87
CA GLY A 90 -6.30 -18.78 -6.88
C GLY A 90 -6.22 -20.25 -6.47
N LEU A 91 -5.94 -20.54 -5.19
CA LEU A 91 -5.94 -21.92 -4.67
C LEU A 91 -7.32 -22.60 -4.76
N LYS A 92 -8.41 -21.82 -4.70
CA LYS A 92 -9.79 -22.34 -4.76
C LYS A 92 -10.28 -22.60 -6.18
N VAL A 93 -9.66 -22.00 -7.19
CA VAL A 93 -9.98 -22.26 -8.60
C VAL A 93 -9.26 -23.56 -8.99
N HIS A 94 -9.99 -24.69 -8.91
CA HIS A 94 -9.58 -26.02 -9.35
C HIS A 94 -10.46 -26.46 -10.53
#